data_AF-A0A4Q3T2J3-F1
#
_entry.id   AF-A0A4Q3T2J3-F1
#
_cell.length_a   1.000
_cell.length_b   1.000
_cell.length_c   1.000
_cell.angle_alpha   90.00
_cell.angle_beta   90.00
_cell.angle_gamma   90.00
#
_symmetry.space_group_name_H-M   'P 1'
#
loop_
_entity.id
_entity.type
_entity.pdbx_description
1 polymer ?
#
loop_
_entity_poly.entity_id
_entity_poly.type
_entity_poly.pdbx_seq_one_letter_code
_entity_poly.pdbx_strand_id
1 'polypeptide(L)'
;ANPWYGSDGDGLRTGFYCAKMWRDPTLDANSGDGTIFGAQNQILMRYAEVLLSKAECQARTGDNAGALLTIKRVRDRAFGGTAPLVMQDGAKYDGTPAAPITDPLQMVFSEYRHELSGEYSVFYLLRRAGVERDFVKAAYGTQDNNTNMIVNPAASIRDQDPDNGGKLHGLYNNSIPAGKELYPIPELEIGLNPNLKQNPGYN
;
A
#
# COMPACT_ATOMS: atom_id res chain seq x y z
N ALA A 1 -1.26 18.08 -10.99
CA ALA A 1 0.07 17.49 -10.85
C ALA A 1 0.59 17.21 -12.24
N ASN A 2 1.88 17.45 -12.53
CA ASN A 2 2.51 17.09 -13.80
C ASN A 2 3.36 15.83 -13.53
N PRO A 3 2.75 14.64 -13.58
CA PRO A 3 3.44 13.36 -13.42
C PRO A 3 4.63 13.25 -14.37
N TRP A 4 5.73 12.67 -13.89
CA TRP A 4 6.98 12.56 -14.64
C TRP A 4 7.09 11.19 -15.29
N TYR A 5 7.09 11.18 -16.63
CA TYR A 5 7.04 9.98 -17.48
C TYR A 5 8.37 9.63 -18.13
N GLY A 6 9.48 10.19 -17.62
CA GLY A 6 10.80 9.94 -18.15
C GLY A 6 11.26 8.49 -18.00
N SER A 7 12.36 8.18 -18.66
CA SER A 7 13.11 6.93 -18.52
C SER A 7 14.52 7.31 -18.08
N ASP A 8 15.05 6.63 -17.05
CA ASP A 8 16.44 6.78 -16.62
C ASP A 8 17.36 5.73 -17.28
N GLY A 9 16.96 5.18 -18.43
CA GLY A 9 17.69 4.09 -19.10
C GLY A 9 17.31 2.68 -18.63
N ASP A 10 16.69 2.56 -17.45
CA ASP A 10 16.31 1.27 -16.83
C ASP A 10 14.83 0.86 -17.05
N GLY A 11 14.02 1.71 -17.70
CA GLY A 11 12.62 1.41 -18.00
C GLY A 11 11.68 2.61 -17.92
N LEU A 12 10.42 2.38 -18.26
CA LEU A 12 9.34 3.37 -18.13
C LEU A 12 8.95 3.55 -16.66
N ARG A 13 8.41 4.72 -16.31
CA ARG A 13 8.01 5.10 -14.94
C ARG A 13 6.50 5.30 -14.85
N THR A 14 5.93 5.06 -13.67
CA THR A 14 4.46 5.17 -13.42
C THR A 14 3.91 6.58 -13.43
N GLY A 15 4.77 7.61 -13.47
CA GLY A 15 4.33 9.00 -13.35
C GLY A 15 4.10 9.47 -11.91
N PHE A 16 3.95 8.53 -10.97
CA PHE A 16 3.65 8.82 -9.56
C PHE A 16 4.86 8.54 -8.66
N TYR A 17 4.99 9.33 -7.62
CA TYR A 17 6.00 9.16 -6.58
C TYR A 17 5.38 9.37 -5.19
N CYS A 18 5.93 8.68 -4.18
CA CYS A 18 5.53 8.88 -2.79
C CYS A 18 6.16 10.16 -2.25
N ALA A 19 5.33 11.11 -1.77
CA ALA A 19 5.82 12.35 -1.17
C ALA A 19 5.96 12.29 0.36
N LYS A 20 5.39 11.25 1.01
CA LYS A 20 5.16 11.20 2.47
C LYS A 20 6.40 11.44 3.33
N MET A 21 7.56 10.96 2.88
CA MET A 21 8.85 11.10 3.58
C MET A 21 9.88 11.94 2.80
N TRP A 22 9.46 12.56 1.69
CA TRP A 22 10.37 13.13 0.67
C TRP A 22 10.26 14.64 0.51
N ARG A 23 9.15 15.26 0.94
CA ARG A 23 8.89 16.68 0.69
C ARG A 23 8.27 17.36 1.91
N ASP A 24 9.02 17.41 3.00
CA ASP A 24 8.72 18.43 4.01
C ASP A 24 9.34 19.75 3.54
N PRO A 25 8.52 20.75 3.18
CA PRO A 25 8.99 22.02 2.64
C PRO A 25 9.74 22.86 3.69
N THR A 26 9.71 22.45 4.96
CA THR A 26 10.42 23.10 6.06
C THR A 26 11.77 22.47 6.37
N LEU A 27 12.07 21.30 5.79
CA LEU A 27 13.42 20.75 5.84
C LEU A 27 14.31 21.56 4.90
N ASP A 28 15.04 22.52 5.46
CA ASP A 28 16.25 23.02 4.86
C ASP A 28 17.31 21.92 4.96
N ALA A 29 17.27 20.95 4.06
CA ALA A 29 18.44 20.09 3.90
C ALA A 29 19.61 21.01 3.52
N ASN A 30 20.44 21.36 4.50
CA ASN A 30 21.62 22.22 4.41
C ASN A 30 22.74 21.55 3.59
N SER A 31 22.37 20.90 2.50
CA SER A 31 23.15 19.91 1.76
C SER A 31 22.94 20.06 0.24
N GLY A 32 22.58 21.27 -0.21
CA GLY A 32 22.48 21.65 -1.63
C GLY A 32 21.47 20.86 -2.46
N ASP A 33 21.41 21.15 -3.76
CA ASP A 33 20.46 20.58 -4.72
C ASP A 33 20.61 19.05 -4.95
N GLY A 34 21.61 18.41 -4.34
CA GLY A 34 21.93 16.98 -4.52
C GLY A 34 21.50 16.07 -3.38
N THR A 35 20.97 16.60 -2.26
CA THR A 35 20.65 15.77 -1.09
C THR A 35 19.15 15.52 -0.98
N ILE A 36 18.75 14.33 -1.42
CA ILE A 36 17.36 13.84 -1.37
C ILE A 36 16.97 13.23 -0.01
N PHE A 37 17.87 13.27 0.98
CA PHE A 37 17.66 12.68 2.31
C PHE A 37 17.50 13.79 3.36
N GLY A 38 16.35 13.82 4.02
CA GLY A 38 16.06 14.74 5.13
C GLY A 38 16.30 14.10 6.49
N ALA A 39 16.50 14.93 7.53
CA ALA A 39 16.71 14.48 8.92
C ALA A 39 15.42 13.99 9.62
N GLN A 40 14.39 13.61 8.86
CA GLN A 40 13.13 13.15 9.43
C GLN A 40 13.31 11.79 10.11
N ASN A 41 12.71 11.67 11.29
CA ASN A 41 12.65 10.41 12.00
C ASN A 41 11.80 9.41 11.21
N GLN A 42 12.36 8.23 10.99
CA GLN A 42 11.60 7.12 10.44
C GLN A 42 10.59 6.63 11.48
N ILE A 43 9.32 6.61 11.10
CA ILE A 43 8.25 6.18 11.99
C ILE A 43 8.08 4.67 11.85
N LEU A 44 8.49 3.93 12.88
CA LEU A 44 8.33 2.47 12.93
C LEU A 44 6.97 2.05 13.50
N MET A 45 6.41 2.86 14.41
CA MET A 45 5.09 2.67 15.00
C MET A 45 4.52 4.02 15.44
N ARG A 46 3.22 4.18 15.29
CA ARG A 46 2.51 5.39 15.76
C ARG A 46 1.10 5.09 16.23
N TYR A 47 0.52 6.03 16.95
CA TYR A 47 -0.76 5.83 17.62
C TYR A 47 -1.92 5.44 16.69
N ALA A 48 -1.96 5.93 15.45
CA ALA A 48 -3.02 5.53 14.51
C ALA A 48 -2.94 4.03 14.15
N GLU A 49 -1.74 3.46 14.00
CA GLU A 49 -1.57 2.02 13.75
C GLU A 49 -2.11 1.18 14.92
N VAL A 50 -1.88 1.64 16.16
CA VAL A 50 -2.42 1.00 17.37
C VAL A 50 -3.95 1.05 17.38
N LEU A 51 -4.53 2.19 16.98
CA LEU A 51 -5.98 2.32 16.85
C LEU A 51 -6.55 1.39 15.77
N LEU A 52 -5.91 1.28 14.61
CA LEU A 52 -6.35 0.36 13.56
C LEU A 52 -6.20 -1.11 13.98
N SER A 53 -5.12 -1.47 14.68
CA SER A 53 -4.95 -2.81 15.28
C SER A 53 -6.03 -3.11 16.31
N LYS A 54 -6.40 -2.13 17.15
CA LYS A 54 -7.53 -2.25 18.06
C LYS A 54 -8.84 -2.46 17.30
N ALA A 55 -9.12 -1.68 16.27
CA ALA A 55 -10.35 -1.81 15.48
C ALA A 55 -10.44 -3.19 14.79
N GLU A 56 -9.31 -3.70 14.29
CA GLU A 56 -9.23 -5.06 13.75
C GLU A 56 -9.60 -6.11 14.80
N CYS A 57 -9.02 -6.03 16.00
CA CYS A 57 -9.35 -6.92 17.10
C CYS A 57 -10.85 -6.86 17.43
N GLN A 58 -11.40 -5.65 17.58
CA GLN A 58 -12.82 -5.45 17.86
C GLN A 58 -13.71 -6.13 16.82
N ALA A 59 -13.48 -5.85 15.53
CA ALA A 59 -14.24 -6.46 14.43
C ALA A 59 -14.12 -7.99 14.42
N ARG A 60 -12.90 -8.54 14.60
CA ARG A 60 -12.69 -9.99 14.68
C ARG A 60 -13.37 -10.65 15.88
N THR A 61 -13.55 -9.91 16.97
CA THR A 61 -14.29 -10.38 18.16
C THR A 61 -15.79 -10.09 18.13
N GLY A 62 -16.31 -9.53 17.02
CA GLY A 62 -17.73 -9.23 16.83
C GLY A 62 -18.19 -7.85 17.35
N ASP A 63 -17.29 -7.06 17.95
CA ASP A 63 -17.57 -5.68 18.35
C ASP A 63 -17.45 -4.72 17.14
N ASN A 64 -18.35 -4.90 16.18
CA ASN A 64 -18.37 -4.09 14.96
C ASN A 64 -18.65 -2.61 15.27
N ALA A 65 -19.54 -2.31 16.22
CA ALA A 65 -19.85 -0.94 16.62
C ALA A 65 -18.61 -0.25 17.22
N GLY A 66 -17.89 -0.93 18.10
CA GLY A 66 -16.65 -0.41 18.67
C GLY A 66 -15.51 -0.28 17.64
N ALA A 67 -15.40 -1.21 16.69
CA ALA A 67 -14.45 -1.09 15.58
C ALA A 67 -14.71 0.18 14.76
N LEU A 68 -15.97 0.44 14.39
CA LEU A 68 -16.38 1.63 13.64
C LEU A 68 -16.08 2.93 14.42
N LEU A 69 -16.33 2.94 15.73
CA LEU A 69 -15.97 4.09 16.59
C LEU A 69 -14.45 4.30 16.65
N THR A 70 -13.66 3.22 16.68
CA THR A 70 -12.20 3.31 16.72
C THR A 70 -11.63 3.82 15.40
N ILE A 71 -12.04 3.28 14.24
CA ILE A 71 -11.57 3.79 12.92
C ILE A 71 -12.03 5.22 12.68
N LYS A 72 -13.21 5.61 13.19
CA LYS A 72 -13.71 6.98 13.07
C LYS A 72 -12.71 8.00 13.63
N ARG A 73 -12.00 7.68 14.72
CA ARG A 73 -10.97 8.57 15.29
C ARG A 73 -9.83 8.86 14.32
N VAL A 74 -9.40 7.84 13.57
CA VAL A 74 -8.33 7.96 12.57
C VAL A 74 -8.83 8.77 11.38
N ARG A 75 -10.01 8.40 10.88
CA ARG A 75 -10.65 9.02 9.72
C ARG A 75 -10.97 10.49 9.97
N ASP A 76 -11.64 10.81 11.07
CA ASP A 76 -11.98 12.19 11.43
C ASP A 76 -10.74 13.08 11.45
N ARG A 77 -9.64 12.59 12.04
CA ARG A 77 -8.36 13.31 12.02
C ARG A 77 -7.87 13.52 10.60
N ALA A 78 -7.86 12.48 9.77
CA ALA A 78 -7.34 12.53 8.40
C ALA A 78 -8.15 13.50 7.51
N PHE A 79 -9.47 13.59 7.74
CA PHE A 79 -10.36 14.51 7.05
C PHE A 79 -10.40 15.92 7.67
N GLY A 80 -9.67 16.17 8.76
CA GLY A 80 -9.66 17.47 9.45
C GLY A 80 -10.98 17.82 10.14
N GLY A 81 -11.79 16.82 10.51
CA GLY A 81 -13.13 17.04 11.06
C GLY A 81 -13.97 15.78 10.98
N THR A 82 -15.19 15.87 10.46
CA THR A 82 -16.07 14.71 10.33
C THR A 82 -15.79 13.98 9.01
N ALA A 83 -15.32 12.74 9.09
CA ALA A 83 -15.16 11.90 7.90
C ALA A 83 -16.51 11.54 7.26
N PRO A 84 -16.55 11.25 5.94
CA PRO A 84 -17.76 10.75 5.29
C PRO A 84 -18.32 9.51 5.98
N LEU A 85 -19.65 9.48 6.15
CA LEU A 85 -20.36 8.36 6.79
C LEU A 85 -20.20 7.06 6.01
N VAL A 86 -20.25 7.15 4.68
CA VAL A 86 -20.00 6.02 3.79
C VAL A 86 -18.51 5.92 3.57
N MET A 87 -17.93 4.78 3.95
CA MET A 87 -16.54 4.46 3.62
C MET A 87 -16.48 3.86 2.22
N GLN A 88 -15.75 4.52 1.34
CA GLN A 88 -15.58 4.12 -0.05
C GLN A 88 -14.16 4.52 -0.47
N ASP A 89 -13.44 3.62 -1.11
CA ASP A 89 -12.19 3.96 -1.76
C ASP A 89 -12.46 4.86 -2.98
N GLY A 90 -11.42 5.46 -3.56
CA GLY A 90 -11.57 6.30 -4.75
C GLY A 90 -11.96 5.48 -6.00
N ALA A 91 -11.07 5.44 -6.98
CA ALA A 91 -11.24 4.58 -8.14
C ALA A 91 -10.68 3.18 -7.89
N LYS A 92 -11.28 2.17 -8.51
CA LYS A 92 -10.66 0.86 -8.71
C LYS A 92 -9.49 0.98 -9.68
N TYR A 93 -8.74 -0.11 -9.82
CA TYR A 93 -7.64 -0.21 -10.79
C TYR A 93 -8.09 0.07 -12.24
N ASP A 94 -9.36 -0.17 -12.58
CA ASP A 94 -9.95 0.10 -13.90
C ASP A 94 -10.53 1.51 -14.08
N GLY A 95 -10.30 2.41 -13.11
CA GLY A 95 -10.80 3.78 -13.16
C GLY A 95 -12.28 3.93 -12.84
N THR A 96 -13.03 2.83 -12.70
CA THR A 96 -14.42 2.89 -12.25
C THR A 96 -14.47 3.22 -10.75
N PRO A 97 -15.52 3.88 -10.25
CA PRO A 97 -15.68 4.12 -8.82
C PRO A 97 -15.66 2.81 -8.01
N ALA A 98 -14.94 2.78 -6.89
CA ALA A 98 -15.04 1.67 -5.95
C ALA A 98 -16.46 1.60 -5.36
N ALA A 99 -16.95 0.40 -5.03
CA ALA A 99 -18.21 0.29 -4.30
C ALA A 99 -18.02 0.70 -2.84
N PRO A 100 -19.07 1.16 -2.14
CA PRO A 100 -19.03 1.33 -0.69
C PRO A 100 -18.54 0.05 0.00
N ILE A 101 -17.60 0.20 0.92
CA ILE A 101 -17.15 -0.89 1.78
C ILE A 101 -18.18 -1.00 2.89
N THR A 102 -18.77 -2.18 3.08
CA THR A 102 -19.84 -2.41 4.06
C THR A 102 -19.41 -3.32 5.21
N ASP A 103 -18.45 -4.21 4.97
CA ASP A 103 -17.90 -5.09 5.99
C ASP A 103 -16.92 -4.32 6.91
N PRO A 104 -17.14 -4.28 8.23
CA PRO A 104 -16.28 -3.54 9.16
C PRO A 104 -14.83 -3.99 9.16
N LEU A 105 -14.55 -5.28 8.93
CA LEU A 105 -13.19 -5.78 8.87
C LEU A 105 -12.48 -5.34 7.58
N GLN A 106 -13.19 -5.33 6.44
CA GLN A 106 -12.69 -4.75 5.19
C GLN A 106 -12.48 -3.23 5.29
N MET A 107 -13.33 -2.51 6.03
CA MET A 107 -13.10 -1.09 6.32
C MET A 107 -11.77 -0.89 7.04
N VAL A 108 -11.46 -1.72 8.04
CA VAL A 108 -10.17 -1.65 8.76
C VAL A 108 -8.99 -1.91 7.82
N PHE A 109 -9.07 -2.90 6.93
CA PHE A 109 -8.00 -3.20 5.98
C PHE A 109 -7.78 -2.09 4.94
N SER A 110 -8.86 -1.50 4.44
CA SER A 110 -8.77 -0.30 3.60
C SER A 110 -8.15 0.88 4.37
N GLU A 111 -8.52 1.08 5.64
CA GLU A 111 -7.96 2.17 6.45
C GLU A 111 -6.46 1.97 6.74
N TYR A 112 -5.99 0.73 6.97
CA TYR A 112 -4.54 0.45 7.03
C TYR A 112 -3.83 0.90 5.76
N ARG A 113 -4.41 0.60 4.58
CA ARG A 113 -3.84 1.02 3.30
C ARG A 113 -3.78 2.55 3.22
N HIS A 114 -4.86 3.28 3.51
CA HIS A 114 -4.87 4.75 3.36
C HIS A 114 -3.98 5.45 4.38
N GLU A 115 -4.08 5.07 5.64
CA GLU A 115 -3.40 5.76 6.74
C GLU A 115 -1.90 5.47 6.75
N LEU A 116 -1.50 4.21 6.51
CA LEU A 116 -0.11 3.76 6.67
C LEU A 116 0.63 3.59 5.34
N SER A 117 0.03 3.93 4.19
CA SER A 117 0.74 3.93 2.89
C SER A 117 2.04 4.72 2.96
N GLY A 118 3.12 4.15 2.41
CA GLY A 118 4.47 4.73 2.46
C GLY A 118 5.17 4.59 3.82
N GLU A 119 4.60 3.83 4.75
CA GLU A 119 5.23 3.42 6.01
C GLU A 119 5.58 1.93 5.99
N TYR A 120 6.41 1.48 6.94
CA TYR A 120 7.01 0.15 6.94
C TYR A 120 6.03 -0.99 7.29
N SER A 121 4.87 -0.70 7.88
CA SER A 121 4.03 -1.72 8.55
C SER A 121 2.91 -2.32 7.68
N VAL A 122 2.39 -1.62 6.67
CA VAL A 122 1.18 -2.03 5.90
C VAL A 122 1.25 -3.48 5.42
N PHE A 123 2.35 -3.84 4.75
CA PHE A 123 2.49 -5.17 4.16
C PHE A 123 2.46 -6.27 5.22
N TYR A 124 3.18 -6.07 6.33
CA TYR A 124 3.24 -7.04 7.42
C TYR A 124 1.91 -7.16 8.18
N LEU A 125 1.18 -6.06 8.32
CA LEU A 125 -0.14 -6.05 8.96
C LEU A 125 -1.16 -6.85 8.13
N LEU A 126 -1.22 -6.61 6.81
CA LEU A 126 -2.09 -7.37 5.90
C LEU A 126 -1.69 -8.84 5.85
N ARG A 127 -0.38 -9.14 5.85
CA ARG A 127 0.15 -10.52 5.87
C ARG A 127 -0.24 -11.26 7.14
N ARG A 128 -0.03 -10.66 8.31
CA ARG A 128 -0.43 -11.22 9.60
C ARG A 128 -1.94 -11.44 9.66
N ALA A 129 -2.72 -10.55 9.05
CA ALA A 129 -4.16 -10.67 8.97
C ALA A 129 -4.63 -11.79 8.01
N GLY A 130 -3.73 -12.32 7.17
CA GLY A 130 -3.99 -13.39 6.21
C GLY A 130 -4.81 -12.96 5.00
N VAL A 131 -4.77 -11.66 4.66
CA VAL A 131 -5.63 -11.07 3.61
C VAL A 131 -4.84 -10.36 2.52
N GLU A 132 -3.52 -10.26 2.63
CA GLU A 132 -2.69 -9.42 1.77
C GLU A 132 -2.83 -9.76 0.28
N ARG A 133 -2.86 -11.05 -0.07
CA ARG A 133 -2.93 -11.48 -1.47
C ARG A 133 -4.28 -11.12 -2.09
N ASP A 134 -5.37 -11.45 -1.39
CA ASP A 134 -6.72 -11.19 -1.87
C ASP A 134 -7.03 -9.69 -1.87
N PHE A 135 -6.55 -8.97 -0.86
CA PHE A 135 -6.67 -7.52 -0.77
C PHE A 135 -5.93 -6.83 -1.91
N VAL A 136 -4.66 -7.18 -2.16
CA VAL A 136 -3.88 -6.59 -3.27
C VAL A 136 -4.52 -6.93 -4.62
N LYS A 137 -4.96 -8.18 -4.82
CA LYS A 137 -5.69 -8.59 -6.03
C LYS A 137 -6.95 -7.77 -6.26
N ALA A 138 -7.80 -7.63 -5.25
CA ALA A 138 -9.05 -6.88 -5.36
C ALA A 138 -8.78 -5.38 -5.58
N ALA A 139 -7.81 -4.81 -4.87
CA ALA A 139 -7.63 -3.38 -4.82
C ALA A 139 -6.74 -2.82 -5.94
N TYR A 140 -5.93 -3.66 -6.59
CA TYR A 140 -5.04 -3.28 -7.70
C TYR A 140 -5.23 -4.12 -8.97
N GLY A 141 -6.15 -5.08 -8.99
CA GLY A 141 -6.41 -5.92 -10.15
C GLY A 141 -5.22 -6.78 -10.57
N THR A 142 -4.44 -7.25 -9.60
CA THR A 142 -3.22 -8.01 -9.90
C THR A 142 -3.53 -9.39 -10.48
N GLN A 143 -2.66 -9.85 -11.37
CA GLN A 143 -2.75 -11.15 -12.03
C GLN A 143 -1.56 -12.02 -11.63
N ASP A 144 -1.83 -13.31 -11.38
CA ASP A 144 -0.77 -14.25 -11.04
C ASP A 144 0.21 -14.37 -12.22
N ASN A 145 1.51 -14.29 -11.94
CA ASN A 145 2.61 -14.42 -12.91
C ASN A 145 2.61 -13.41 -14.07
N ASN A 146 1.96 -12.25 -13.95
CA ASN A 146 2.07 -11.23 -14.99
C ASN A 146 3.45 -10.56 -14.97
N THR A 147 4.25 -10.77 -16.01
CA THR A 147 5.56 -10.12 -16.19
C THR A 147 5.51 -8.99 -17.21
N ASN A 148 4.34 -8.71 -17.78
CA ASN A 148 4.15 -7.69 -18.79
C ASN A 148 3.68 -6.38 -18.15
N MET A 149 4.22 -5.28 -18.65
CA MET A 149 3.76 -3.96 -18.30
C MET A 149 2.32 -3.77 -18.80
N ILE A 150 1.51 -3.06 -18.02
CA ILE A 150 0.13 -2.72 -18.37
C ILE A 150 0.00 -1.23 -18.64
N VAL A 151 -0.99 -0.87 -19.46
CA VAL A 151 -1.48 0.50 -19.55
C VAL A 151 -2.17 0.84 -18.24
N ASN A 152 -2.07 2.09 -17.78
CA ASN A 152 -2.83 2.49 -16.61
C ASN A 152 -4.33 2.34 -16.92
N PRO A 153 -5.05 1.45 -16.22
CA PRO A 153 -6.41 1.16 -16.60
C PRO A 153 -7.39 2.23 -16.10
N ALA A 154 -6.93 3.20 -15.30
CA ALA A 154 -7.75 4.30 -14.83
C ALA A 154 -7.93 5.41 -15.89
N ALA A 155 -9.04 5.38 -16.62
CA ALA A 155 -9.36 6.41 -17.63
C ALA A 155 -9.65 7.81 -17.03
N SER A 156 -9.87 7.94 -15.72
CA SER A 156 -10.24 9.18 -15.03
C SER A 156 -9.06 10.08 -14.65
N ILE A 157 -7.82 9.60 -14.74
CA ILE A 157 -6.60 10.40 -14.54
C ILE A 157 -6.11 11.09 -15.83
N ARG A 158 -6.89 11.01 -16.92
CA ARG A 158 -6.56 11.62 -18.23
C ARG A 158 -6.35 13.14 -18.17
N ASP A 159 -6.97 13.84 -17.22
CA ASP A 159 -6.76 15.29 -17.04
C ASP A 159 -5.41 15.62 -16.36
N GLN A 160 -4.82 14.64 -15.68
CA GLN A 160 -3.48 14.75 -15.06
C GLN A 160 -2.40 14.13 -15.95
N ASP A 161 -2.80 13.40 -16.99
CA ASP A 161 -1.93 12.70 -17.93
C ASP A 161 -2.59 12.60 -19.32
N PRO A 162 -2.30 13.55 -20.22
CA PRO A 162 -2.85 13.57 -21.58
C PRO A 162 -2.50 12.32 -22.41
N ASP A 163 -1.46 11.57 -22.02
CA ASP A 163 -0.93 10.42 -22.75
C ASP A 163 -1.50 9.06 -22.27
N ASN A 164 -2.19 9.02 -21.12
CA ASN A 164 -2.58 7.80 -20.39
C ASN A 164 -3.75 6.98 -20.95
N GLY A 165 -4.24 7.31 -22.14
CA GLY A 165 -5.33 6.56 -22.77
C GLY A 165 -4.90 5.23 -23.40
N GLY A 166 -3.59 4.98 -23.56
CA GLY A 166 -3.12 3.82 -24.31
C GLY A 166 -1.62 3.53 -24.31
N LYS A 167 -0.80 4.24 -23.51
CA LYS A 167 0.65 4.02 -23.46
C LYS A 167 1.05 3.25 -22.20
N LEU A 168 2.18 2.55 -22.28
CA LEU A 168 2.76 1.82 -21.17
C LEU A 168 3.64 2.75 -20.32
N HIS A 169 3.60 2.63 -18.99
CA HIS A 169 4.24 3.56 -18.06
C HIS A 169 4.86 2.85 -16.83
N GLY A 170 5.73 1.87 -17.00
CA GLY A 170 6.42 1.20 -15.89
C GLY A 170 5.52 0.49 -14.87
N LEU A 171 4.23 0.31 -15.18
CA LEU A 171 3.25 -0.26 -14.29
C LEU A 171 3.12 -1.76 -14.55
N TYR A 172 3.28 -2.55 -13.50
CA TYR A 172 3.07 -4.00 -13.50
C TYR A 172 2.04 -4.33 -12.43
N ASN A 173 1.11 -5.24 -12.73
CA ASN A 173 0.10 -5.71 -11.80
C ASN A 173 0.30 -7.21 -11.50
N ASN A 174 1.49 -7.59 -11.05
CA ASN A 174 1.74 -8.97 -10.62
C ASN A 174 1.19 -9.22 -9.21
N SER A 175 0.61 -10.39 -8.99
CA SER A 175 0.16 -10.79 -7.66
C SER A 175 1.32 -11.26 -6.79
N ILE A 176 1.11 -11.23 -5.48
CA ILE A 176 1.95 -11.97 -4.52
C ILE A 176 1.89 -13.46 -4.90
N PRO A 177 3.03 -14.12 -5.19
CA PRO A 177 3.02 -15.53 -5.55
C PRO A 177 2.58 -16.40 -4.37
N ALA A 178 1.78 -17.44 -4.66
CA ALA A 178 1.38 -18.41 -3.65
C ALA A 178 2.59 -19.16 -3.09
N GLY A 179 2.62 -19.41 -1.78
CA GLY A 179 3.74 -20.10 -1.14
C GLY A 179 4.97 -19.21 -0.94
N LYS A 180 4.86 -17.90 -1.20
CA LYS A 180 5.91 -16.89 -0.97
C LYS A 180 5.49 -15.91 0.12
N GLU A 181 4.81 -16.44 1.13
CA GLU A 181 4.32 -15.67 2.27
C GLU A 181 5.44 -15.27 3.23
N LEU A 182 6.46 -16.12 3.35
CA LEU A 182 7.67 -15.91 4.12
C LEU A 182 8.86 -15.70 3.17
N TYR A 183 9.88 -14.98 3.61
CA TYR A 183 11.14 -14.91 2.86
C TYR A 183 11.87 -16.26 2.90
N PRO A 184 12.66 -16.62 1.86
CA PRO A 184 13.50 -17.80 1.94
C PRO A 184 14.55 -17.63 3.04
N ILE A 185 14.86 -18.73 3.73
CA ILE A 185 16.08 -18.81 4.53
C ILE A 185 17.27 -18.86 3.57
N PRO A 186 18.33 -18.07 3.77
CA PRO A 186 19.49 -18.10 2.89
C PRO A 186 20.12 -19.50 2.83
N GLU A 187 20.46 -19.96 1.62
CA GLU A 187 20.99 -21.31 1.38
C GLU A 187 22.25 -21.61 2.20
N LEU A 188 23.11 -20.60 2.36
CA LEU A 188 24.32 -20.71 3.19
C LEU A 188 24.00 -21.10 4.63
N GLU A 189 22.95 -20.54 5.21
CA GLU A 189 22.55 -20.81 6.60
C GLU A 189 21.99 -22.23 6.75
N ILE A 190 21.27 -22.73 5.74
CA ILE A 190 20.79 -24.12 5.68
C ILE A 190 21.98 -25.08 5.58
N GLY A 191 22.96 -24.78 4.72
CA GLY A 191 24.17 -25.60 4.58
C GLY A 191 25.03 -25.65 5.85
N LEU A 192 25.04 -24.58 6.66
CA LEU A 192 25.78 -24.51 7.92
C LEU A 192 25.08 -25.22 9.09
N ASN A 193 23.75 -25.27 9.09
CA ASN A 193 22.96 -25.86 10.16
C ASN A 193 22.05 -26.98 9.65
N PRO A 194 22.43 -28.27 9.78
CA PRO A 194 21.63 -29.38 9.28
C PRO A 194 20.28 -29.56 10.00
N ASN A 195 20.06 -28.89 11.13
CA ASN A 195 18.76 -28.88 11.82
C ASN A 195 17.83 -27.75 11.32
N LEU A 196 18.33 -26.82 10.51
CA LEU A 196 17.55 -25.73 9.95
C LEU A 196 16.84 -26.23 8.69
N LYS A 197 15.51 -26.04 8.63
CA LYS A 197 14.69 -26.43 7.48
C LYS A 197 14.20 -25.18 6.77
N GLN A 198 14.17 -25.24 5.44
CA GLN A 198 13.66 -24.18 4.60
C GLN A 198 12.18 -23.85 4.90
N ASN A 199 11.81 -22.59 4.70
CA ASN A 199 10.42 -22.14 4.76
C ASN A 199 9.59 -22.82 3.65
N PRO A 200 8.29 -23.12 3.90
CA PRO A 200 7.41 -23.69 2.89
C PRO A 200 7.42 -22.89 1.59
N GLY A 201 7.35 -23.61 0.46
CA GLY A 201 7.32 -23.00 -0.88
C GLY A 201 8.69 -22.63 -1.45
N TYR A 202 9.78 -22.86 -0.72
CA TYR A 202 11.16 -22.74 -1.22
C TYR A 202 11.85 -24.10 -1.22
N ASN A 203 12.79 -24.27 -2.14
CA ASN A 203 13.64 -25.46 -2.22
C ASN A 203 14.91 -25.25 -1.41
#